data_AF-A0A966UWQ4-F1
#
_entry.id   AF-A0A966UWQ4-F1
#
_cell.length_a   1.000
_cell.length_b   1.000
_cell.length_c   1.000
_cell.angle_alpha   90.00
_cell.angle_beta   90.00
_cell.angle_gamma   90.00
#
_symmetry.space_group_name_H-M   'P 1'
#
loop_
_entity.id
_entity.type
_entity.pdbx_description
1 polymer ?
#
loop_
_entity_poly.entity_id
_entity_poly.type
_entity_poly.pdbx_seq_one_letter_code
_entity_poly.pdbx_strand_id
1 'polypeptide(L)' 'KKIEELPDRILMYVDDGEALLEKIAAKKLHPTTSLVRRSSLEDVFLRLTGRSLIE' A
#
# COMPACT_ATOMS: atom_id res chain seq x y z
N LYS A 1 2.30 -11.45 -4.57
CA LYS A 1 1.64 -10.32 -3.85
C LYS A 1 2.68 -9.73 -2.91
N LYS A 2 3.01 -8.45 -3.05
CA LYS A 2 4.02 -7.80 -2.21
C LYS A 2 3.32 -6.80 -1.29
N ILE A 3 3.53 -7.00 0.01
CA ILE A 3 3.00 -6.19 1.09
C ILE A 3 4.22 -5.59 1.78
N GLU A 4 4.20 -4.30 2.05
CA GLU A 4 5.22 -3.64 2.86
C GLU A 4 4.55 -3.17 4.15
N GLU A 5 5.09 -3.63 5.28
CA GLU A 5 4.61 -3.28 6.61
C GLU A 5 5.45 -2.11 7.13
N LEU A 6 4.79 -0.97 7.34
CA LEU A 6 5.37 0.22 7.97
C LEU A 6 4.82 0.36 9.39
N PRO A 7 5.47 1.15 10.26
CA PRO A 7 5.04 1.29 11.65
C PRO A 7 3.58 1.77 11.83
N ASP A 8 3.09 2.58 10.88
CA ASP A 8 1.78 3.23 10.97
C ASP A 8 0.77 2.77 9.90
N ARG A 9 1.21 2.00 8.90
CA ARG A 9 0.37 1.63 7.75
C ARG A 9 0.89 0.38 7.03
N ILE A 10 0.01 -0.20 6.21
CA ILE A 10 0.34 -1.30 5.31
C ILE A 10 0.23 -0.81 3.87
N LEU A 11 1.26 -1.02 3.06
CA LEU A 11 1.23 -0.79 1.62
C LEU A 11 0.97 -2.11 0.90
N MET A 12 0.01 -2.11 -0.03
CA MET A 12 -0.32 -3.29 -0.84
C MET A 12 -0.20 -2.94 -2.32
N TYR A 13 0.77 -3.55 -3.01
CA TYR A 13 0.95 -3.36 -4.44
C TYR A 13 0.07 -4.33 -5.22
N VAL A 14 -0.86 -3.75 -6.00
CA VAL A 14 -1.83 -4.47 -6.83
C VAL A 14 -2.07 -3.72 -8.13
N ASP A 15 -2.52 -4.44 -9.15
CA ASP A 15 -2.84 -3.84 -10.46
C ASP A 15 -4.11 -2.97 -10.38
N ASP A 16 -5.06 -3.32 -9.51
CA ASP A 16 -6.29 -2.59 -9.26
C ASP A 16 -6.51 -2.40 -7.75
N GLY A 17 -6.33 -1.16 -7.29
CA GLY A 17 -6.46 -0.80 -5.88
C GLY A 17 -7.91 -0.68 -5.40
N GLU A 18 -8.84 -0.30 -6.27
CA GLU A 18 -10.26 -0.18 -5.92
C GLU A 18 -10.85 -1.57 -5.68
N ALA A 19 -10.59 -2.51 -6.59
CA ALA A 19 -11.02 -3.90 -6.45
C ALA A 19 -10.42 -4.59 -5.21
N LEU A 20 -9.21 -4.20 -4.79
CA LEU A 20 -8.64 -4.67 -3.53
C LEU A 20 -9.39 -4.08 -2.33
N LEU A 21 -9.68 -2.78 -2.35
CA LEU A 21 -10.35 -2.10 -1.26
C LEU A 21 -11.76 -2.66 -1.03
N GLU A 22 -12.50 -2.95 -2.10
CA GLU A 22 -13.79 -3.66 -2.03
C GLU A 22 -13.67 -5.02 -1.34
N LYS A 23 -12.63 -5.80 -1.67
CA LYS A 23 -12.37 -7.10 -1.03
C LYS A 23 -12.02 -6.98 0.46
N ILE A 24 -11.33 -5.91 0.85
CA ILE A 24 -11.01 -5.62 2.26
C ILE A 24 -12.30 -5.28 3.01
N ALA A 25 -13.14 -4.40 2.45
CA ALA A 25 -14.43 -4.05 3.03
C ALA A 25 -15.37 -5.25 3.16
N ALA A 26 -15.46 -6.10 2.12
CA ALA A 26 -16.26 -7.33 2.15
C ALA A 26 -15.81 -8.33 3.23
N LYS A 27 -14.52 -8.29 3.59
CA LYS A 27 -13.95 -9.08 4.70
C LYS A 27 -14.17 -8.47 6.08
N LYS A 28 -14.92 -7.36 6.19
CA LYS A 28 -15.17 -6.61 7.43
C LYS A 28 -13.87 -6.14 8.12
N LEU A 29 -12.85 -5.88 7.32
CA LEU A 29 -11.64 -5.20 7.78
C LEU A 29 -11.89 -3.69 7.69
N HIS A 30 -11.57 -2.96 8.76
CA HIS A 30 -11.85 -1.53 8.89
C HIS A 30 -10.54 -0.76 9.12
N PRO A 31 -9.79 -0.43 8.04
CA PRO A 31 -8.66 0.47 8.15
C PRO A 31 -9.11 1.84 8.67
N THR A 32 -8.30 2.48 9.53
CA THR A 32 -8.58 3.84 10.01
C THR A 32 -8.68 4.83 8.86
N THR A 33 -7.82 4.68 7.86
CA THR A 33 -7.82 5.43 6.61
C THR A 33 -7.43 4.50 5.46
N SER A 34 -7.85 4.84 4.24
CA SER A 34 -7.50 4.12 3.02
C SER A 34 -7.16 5.11 1.93
N LEU A 35 -6.10 4.82 1.17
CA LEU A 35 -5.66 5.64 0.04
C LEU A 35 -5.31 4.72 -1.12
N VAL A 36 -6.03 4.87 -2.23
CA VAL A 36 -5.67 4.25 -3.51
C VAL A 36 -4.97 5.31 -4.35
N ARG A 37 -3.74 5.03 -4.76
CA ARG A 37 -2.99 5.87 -5.69
C ARG A 37 -2.11 5.01 -6.59
N ARG A 38 -1.66 5.60 -7.71
CA ARG A 38 -0.64 4.99 -8.56
C ARG A 38 0.70 4.89 -7.80
N SER A 39 1.46 3.85 -8.10
CA SER A 39 2.83 3.73 -7.60
C SER A 39 3.72 4.83 -8.13
N SER A 40 4.65 5.29 -7.30
CA SER A 40 5.64 6.34 -7.60
C SER A 40 7.07 5.79 -7.48
N LEU A 41 8.06 6.62 -7.80
CA LEU A 41 9.48 6.28 -7.57
C LEU A 41 9.77 6.00 -6.10
N GLU A 42 9.11 6.73 -5.19
CA GLU A 42 9.21 6.50 -3.75
C GLU A 42 8.79 5.07 -3.36
N ASP A 43 7.71 4.55 -3.95
CA ASP A 43 7.29 3.16 -3.69
C ASP A 43 8.31 2.14 -4.20
N VAL A 44 8.87 2.38 -5.38
CA VAL A 44 9.89 1.50 -5.96
C VAL A 44 11.15 1.55 -5.10
N PHE A 45 11.56 2.73 -4.66
CA PHE A 45 12.72 2.92 -3.80
C PHE A 45 12.52 2.25 -2.45
N LEU A 46 11.38 2.48 -1.80
CA LEU A 46 11.03 1.86 -0.53
C LEU A 46 11.05 0.33 -0.62
N ARG A 47 10.42 -0.22 -1.67
CA ARG A 47 10.39 -1.67 -1.92
C ARG A 47 11.78 -2.27 -2.16
N LEU A 48 12.71 -1.51 -2.74
CA LEU A 48 14.06 -1.99 -3.02
C LEU A 48 15.02 -1.82 -1.84
N THR A 49 14.82 -0.80 -1.01
CA THR A 49 15.80 -0.38 0.01
C THR A 49 15.33 -0.54 1.44
N GLY A 50 14.02 -0.68 1.67
CA GLY A 50 13.41 -0.61 3.00
C GLY A 50 13.48 0.78 3.64
N ARG A 51 13.80 1.83 2.88
CA ARG A 51 13.95 3.20 3.35
C ARG A 51 13.15 4.17 2.49
N SER A 52 12.75 5.30 3.05
CA SER A 52 12.15 6.39 2.29
C SER A 52 13.16 7.07 1.38
N LEU A 53 12.70 7.56 0.23
CA LEU A 53 13.50 8.39 -0.65
C LEU A 53 13.73 9.75 0.03
N ILE A 54 15.00 10.16 0.17
CA ILE A 54 15.39 11.46 0.74
C ILE A 54 15.77 12.36 -0.44
N GLU A 55 15.23 13.58 -0.50
CA GLU A 55 15.66 14.62 -1.46
C GLU A 55 17.02 15.23 -1.10
#